data_AF-A0A0P0UR36-F1
#
_entry.id   AF-A0A0P0UR36-F1
#
_cell.length_a   1.000
_cell.length_b   1.000
_cell.length_c   1.000
_cell.angle_alpha   90.00
_cell.angle_beta   90.00
_cell.angle_gamma   90.00
#
_symmetry.space_group_name_H-M   'P 1'
#
loop_
_entity.id
_entity.type
_entity.pdbx_description
1 polymer ?
#
loop_
_entity_poly.entity_id
_entity_poly.type
_entity_poly.pdbx_seq_one_letter_code
_entity_poly.pdbx_strand_id
1 'polypeptide(L)'
;MNINITEETLAPYCGLIYEIYKTKGNFFKEEEGFKEIFYVAISHSLPDIANYVKEVRINITELDIVKVLVFSIQHLQGSIIIERYIRSIFSYLEETYSVTFDRKELNQSIKVCENLIKEEQIIPVYTFIKGMQEGARAVRKEC
;
A
#
# COMPACT_ATOMS: atom_id res chain seq x y z
N MET A 1 14.24 20.74 -2.19
CA MET A 1 15.41 19.86 -1.94
C MET A 1 15.17 18.56 -2.70
N ASN A 2 16.08 18.15 -3.59
CA ASN A 2 16.02 16.82 -4.19
C ASN A 2 16.51 15.82 -3.13
N ILE A 3 15.60 15.03 -2.58
CA ILE A 3 15.93 13.94 -1.68
C ILE A 3 16.38 12.78 -2.57
N ASN A 4 17.66 12.42 -2.53
CA ASN A 4 18.15 11.19 -3.15
C ASN A 4 17.72 10.03 -2.24
N ILE A 5 16.64 9.34 -2.60
CA ILE A 5 16.18 8.15 -1.90
C ILE A 5 17.12 7.00 -2.26
N THR A 6 17.78 6.41 -1.25
CA THR A 6 18.70 5.27 -1.43
C THR A 6 18.01 3.94 -1.10
N GLU A 7 18.57 2.83 -1.58
CA GLU A 7 18.11 1.47 -1.25
C GLU A 7 18.09 1.23 0.27
N GLU A 8 19.07 1.74 1.01
CA GLU A 8 19.11 1.71 2.49
C GLU A 8 17.95 2.49 3.13
N THR A 9 17.53 3.60 2.52
CA THR A 9 16.37 4.38 2.99
C THR A 9 15.06 3.60 2.80
N LEU A 10 15.02 2.70 1.82
CA LEU A 10 13.83 1.96 1.40
C LEU A 10 13.73 0.58 2.02
N ALA A 11 14.86 -0.05 2.34
CA ALA A 11 14.93 -1.42 2.84
C ALA A 11 14.01 -1.69 4.04
N PRO A 12 13.85 -0.78 5.03
CA PRO A 12 12.89 -0.97 6.12
C PRO A 12 11.43 -1.01 5.64
N TYR A 13 11.08 -0.19 4.65
CA TYR A 13 9.74 -0.16 4.06
C TYR A 13 9.50 -1.40 3.21
N CYS A 14 10.46 -1.83 2.39
CA CYS A 14 10.36 -3.06 1.59
C CYS A 14 10.17 -4.29 2.49
N GLY A 15 10.95 -4.40 3.57
CA GLY A 15 10.82 -5.48 4.54
C GLY A 15 9.47 -5.48 5.25
N LEU A 16 9.04 -4.31 5.74
CA LEU A 16 7.75 -4.17 6.41
C LEU A 16 6.57 -4.49 5.49
N ILE A 17 6.60 -4.01 4.25
CA ILE A 17 5.52 -4.21 3.27
C ILE A 17 5.47 -5.67 2.82
N TYR A 18 6.63 -6.31 2.65
CA TYR A 18 6.73 -7.75 2.41
C TYR A 18 6.14 -8.55 3.58
N GLU A 19 6.46 -8.21 4.83
CA GLU A 19 5.92 -8.89 6.01
C GLU A 19 4.41 -8.68 6.18
N ILE A 20 3.89 -7.47 5.89
CA ILE A 20 2.44 -7.20 5.89
C ILE A 20 1.75 -8.11 4.87
N TYR A 21 2.25 -8.16 3.64
CA TYR A 21 1.66 -9.02 2.61
C TYR A 21 1.80 -10.51 2.98
N LYS A 22 2.97 -10.94 3.47
CA LYS A 22 3.23 -12.32 3.91
C LYS A 22 2.27 -12.77 5.02
N THR A 23 2.17 -11.98 6.08
CA THR A 23 1.45 -12.37 7.30
C THR A 23 -0.05 -12.08 7.23
N LYS A 24 -0.48 -11.09 6.45
CA LYS A 24 -1.90 -10.68 6.39
C LYS A 24 -2.59 -11.04 5.08
N GLY A 25 -1.83 -11.29 4.01
CA GLY A 25 -2.34 -11.68 2.69
C GLY A 25 -2.56 -13.19 2.52
N ASN A 26 -2.11 -14.02 3.48
CA ASN A 26 -2.10 -15.49 3.41
C ASN A 26 -1.39 -16.00 2.13
N PHE A 27 -0.06 -15.85 2.11
CA PHE A 27 0.78 -16.42 1.05
C PHE A 27 0.54 -17.92 0.88
N PHE A 28 0.41 -18.36 -0.37
CA PHE A 28 0.43 -19.77 -0.72
C PHE A 28 1.66 -20.03 -1.59
N LYS A 29 2.76 -20.50 -0.99
CA LYS A 29 3.93 -21.11 -1.67
C LYS A 29 4.73 -20.23 -2.65
N GLU A 30 4.64 -18.91 -2.59
CA GLU A 30 5.40 -17.98 -3.46
C GLU A 30 6.75 -17.53 -2.84
N GLU A 31 7.30 -18.22 -1.84
CA GLU A 31 8.40 -17.68 -1.00
C GLU A 31 9.75 -17.46 -1.72
N GLU A 32 10.07 -18.26 -2.73
CA GLU A 32 11.36 -18.18 -3.43
C GLU A 32 11.27 -17.26 -4.66
N GLY A 33 12.03 -16.16 -4.66
CA GLY A 33 12.07 -15.18 -5.75
C GLY A 33 11.03 -14.07 -5.68
N PHE A 34 9.89 -14.26 -4.99
CA PHE A 34 8.89 -13.20 -4.87
C PHE A 34 9.38 -12.00 -4.06
N LYS A 35 10.20 -12.23 -3.03
CA LYS A 35 10.80 -11.13 -2.25
C LYS A 35 11.61 -10.19 -3.16
N GLU A 36 12.40 -10.72 -4.07
CA GLU A 36 13.19 -9.89 -5.00
C GLU A 36 12.28 -9.12 -5.96
N ILE A 37 11.30 -9.79 -6.57
CA ILE A 37 10.26 -9.15 -7.41
C ILE A 37 9.59 -8.01 -6.65
N PHE A 38 9.28 -8.24 -5.37
CA PHE A 38 8.64 -7.27 -4.52
C PHE A 38 9.51 -6.05 -4.25
N TYR A 39 10.79 -6.24 -3.97
CA TYR A 39 11.74 -5.15 -3.76
C TYR A 39 11.91 -4.31 -5.02
N VAL A 40 11.98 -4.96 -6.19
CA VAL A 40 12.03 -4.27 -7.49
C VAL A 40 10.77 -3.44 -7.71
N ALA A 41 9.60 -4.02 -7.44
CA ALA A 41 8.33 -3.34 -7.62
C ALA A 41 8.18 -2.10 -6.71
N ILE A 42 8.60 -2.21 -5.44
CA ILE A 42 8.63 -1.08 -4.52
C ILE A 42 9.58 0.01 -5.03
N SER A 43 10.77 -0.37 -5.52
CA SER A 43 11.74 0.58 -6.07
C SER A 43 11.18 1.32 -7.29
N HIS A 44 10.48 0.62 -8.18
CA HIS A 44 9.81 1.22 -9.34
C HIS A 44 8.61 2.10 -8.97
N SER A 45 7.98 1.91 -7.81
CA SER A 45 6.90 2.77 -7.33
C SER A 45 7.34 4.17 -6.91
N LEU A 46 8.62 4.38 -6.59
CA LEU A 46 9.11 5.64 -6.02
C LEU A 46 9.11 6.79 -7.02
N PRO A 47 9.54 6.61 -8.29
CA PRO A 47 9.30 7.59 -9.35
C PRO A 47 7.83 8.00 -9.46
N ASP A 48 6.90 7.05 -9.39
CA ASP A 48 5.46 7.35 -9.49
C ASP A 48 4.96 8.17 -8.29
N ILE A 49 5.43 7.82 -7.10
CA ILE A 49 5.17 8.59 -5.88
C ILE A 49 5.73 10.01 -6.01
N ALA A 50 6.96 10.17 -6.49
CA ALA A 50 7.58 11.47 -6.67
C ALA A 50 6.82 12.33 -7.69
N ASN A 51 6.37 11.72 -8.79
CA ASN A 51 5.55 12.37 -9.81
C ASN A 51 4.19 12.80 -9.24
N TYR A 52 3.49 11.90 -8.55
CA TYR A 52 2.22 12.19 -7.89
C TYR A 52 2.36 13.38 -6.93
N VAL A 53 3.33 13.32 -6.02
CA VAL A 53 3.59 14.39 -5.04
C VAL A 53 3.82 15.73 -5.74
N LYS A 54 4.61 15.75 -6.81
CA LYS A 54 4.87 16.96 -7.59
C LYS A 54 3.60 17.50 -8.22
N GLU A 55 2.77 16.63 -8.79
CA GLU A 55 1.50 16.98 -9.42
C GLU A 55 0.52 17.59 -8.42
N VAL A 56 0.34 16.96 -7.26
CA VAL A 56 -0.59 17.42 -6.23
C VAL A 56 0.01 18.43 -5.25
N ARG A 57 1.24 18.90 -5.50
CA ARG A 57 1.97 19.91 -4.71
C ARG A 57 2.07 19.59 -3.22
N ILE A 58 2.20 18.31 -2.90
CA ILE A 58 2.42 17.86 -1.52
C ILE A 58 3.91 18.03 -1.20
N ASN A 59 4.25 18.60 -0.05
CA ASN A 59 5.62 18.49 0.46
C ASN A 59 5.80 17.08 1.03
N ILE A 60 6.76 16.31 0.51
CA ILE A 60 7.15 15.03 1.13
C ILE A 60 7.85 15.37 2.44
N THR A 61 7.10 15.45 3.52
CA THR A 61 7.67 15.48 4.86
C THR A 61 7.94 14.06 5.34
N GLU A 62 7.09 13.08 4.97
CA GLU A 62 7.24 11.67 5.33
C GLU A 62 6.67 10.73 4.23
N LEU A 63 7.42 9.69 3.89
CA LEU A 63 6.95 8.60 3.02
C LEU A 63 6.05 7.68 3.86
N ASP A 64 4.74 7.82 3.71
CA ASP A 64 3.79 6.92 4.39
C ASP A 64 3.72 5.54 3.72
N ILE A 65 3.64 4.49 4.55
CA ILE A 65 3.63 3.07 4.13
C ILE A 65 2.45 2.76 3.19
N VAL A 66 1.29 3.40 3.39
CA VAL A 66 0.10 3.20 2.55
C VAL A 66 0.37 3.65 1.11
N LYS A 67 1.06 4.77 0.93
CA LYS A 67 1.45 5.29 -0.38
C LYS A 67 2.38 4.29 -1.09
N VAL A 68 3.37 3.76 -0.39
CA VAL A 68 4.27 2.76 -0.96
C VAL A 68 3.53 1.47 -1.32
N LEU A 69 2.68 0.96 -0.42
CA LEU A 69 1.84 -0.22 -0.68
C LEU A 69 0.99 -0.01 -1.94
N VAL A 70 0.25 1.08 -2.02
CA VAL A 70 -0.67 1.32 -3.14
C VAL A 70 0.07 1.52 -4.45
N PHE A 71 1.08 2.39 -4.50
CA PHE A 71 1.79 2.66 -5.76
C PHE A 71 2.59 1.45 -6.27
N SER A 72 2.99 0.53 -5.39
CA SER A 72 3.65 -0.71 -5.82
C SER A 72 2.74 -1.69 -6.55
N ILE A 73 1.42 -1.56 -6.45
CA ILE A 73 0.45 -2.47 -7.08
C ILE A 73 0.68 -2.57 -8.59
N GLN A 74 0.88 -1.42 -9.26
CA GLN A 74 1.10 -1.39 -10.71
C GLN A 74 2.35 -2.18 -11.14
N HIS A 75 3.35 -2.24 -10.26
CA HIS A 75 4.61 -2.96 -10.49
C HIS A 75 4.58 -4.42 -10.03
N LEU A 76 3.53 -4.82 -9.32
CA LEU A 76 3.30 -6.19 -8.86
C LEU A 76 2.23 -6.92 -9.70
N GLN A 77 1.55 -6.22 -10.61
CA GLN A 77 0.49 -6.82 -11.44
C GLN A 77 1.02 -8.05 -12.20
N GLY A 78 0.30 -9.16 -12.06
CA GLY A 78 0.70 -10.47 -12.61
C GLY A 78 1.56 -11.32 -11.68
N SER A 79 2.13 -10.75 -10.62
CA SER A 79 2.86 -11.47 -9.57
C SER A 79 2.09 -11.62 -8.26
N ILE A 80 0.96 -10.91 -8.10
CA ILE A 80 0.12 -10.95 -6.90
C ILE A 80 -1.35 -11.19 -7.22
N ILE A 81 -2.09 -11.67 -6.22
CA ILE A 81 -3.56 -11.62 -6.20
C ILE A 81 -3.96 -10.26 -5.60
N ILE A 82 -4.48 -9.36 -6.44
CA ILE A 82 -4.82 -7.98 -6.06
C ILE A 82 -5.76 -7.94 -4.85
N GLU A 83 -6.83 -8.75 -4.82
CA GLU A 83 -7.76 -8.83 -3.69
C GLU A 83 -7.03 -9.03 -2.36
N ARG A 84 -6.09 -9.98 -2.32
CA ARG A 84 -5.33 -10.35 -1.11
C ARG A 84 -4.37 -9.24 -0.70
N TYR A 85 -3.75 -8.59 -1.69
CA TYR A 85 -2.86 -7.47 -1.45
C TYR A 85 -3.62 -6.26 -0.88
N ILE A 86 -4.77 -5.90 -1.43
CA ILE A 86 -5.60 -4.83 -0.85
C ILE A 86 -6.08 -5.21 0.56
N ARG A 87 -6.48 -6.47 0.76
CA ARG A 87 -6.86 -6.98 2.08
C ARG A 87 -5.73 -6.85 3.10
N SER A 88 -4.48 -7.11 2.73
CA SER A 88 -3.33 -6.95 3.64
C SER A 88 -3.12 -5.49 4.04
N ILE A 89 -3.35 -4.53 3.14
CA ILE A 89 -3.33 -3.10 3.46
C ILE A 89 -4.37 -2.77 4.54
N PHE A 90 -5.61 -3.25 4.37
CA PHE A 90 -6.65 -3.02 5.37
C PHE A 90 -6.36 -3.69 6.72
N SER A 91 -5.87 -4.92 6.71
CA SER A 91 -5.42 -5.61 7.93
C SER A 91 -4.31 -4.84 8.65
N TYR A 92 -3.37 -4.25 7.90
CA TYR A 92 -2.34 -3.37 8.46
C TYR A 92 -2.94 -2.12 9.11
N LEU A 93 -3.98 -1.52 8.51
CA LEU A 93 -4.68 -0.38 9.11
C LEU A 93 -5.43 -0.77 10.39
N GLU A 94 -6.12 -1.92 10.41
CA GLU A 94 -6.79 -2.44 11.61
C GLU A 94 -5.82 -2.56 12.79
N GLU A 95 -4.66 -3.17 12.55
CA GLU A 95 -3.64 -3.38 13.57
C GLU A 95 -2.97 -2.05 14.00
N THR A 96 -2.56 -1.24 13.03
CA THR A 96 -1.88 0.04 13.28
C THR A 96 -2.75 1.00 14.08
N TYR A 97 -4.05 1.01 13.83
CA TYR A 97 -4.98 1.93 14.48
C TYR A 97 -5.84 1.29 15.56
N SER A 98 -5.67 -0.01 15.81
CA SER A 98 -6.48 -0.77 16.77
C SER A 98 -7.99 -0.63 16.51
N VAL A 99 -8.37 -0.65 15.24
CA VAL A 99 -9.76 -0.59 14.76
C VAL A 99 -10.14 -1.92 14.12
N THR A 100 -11.44 -2.20 14.01
CA THR A 100 -11.96 -3.31 13.22
C THR A 100 -12.93 -2.77 12.19
N PHE A 101 -12.65 -3.02 10.91
CA PHE A 101 -13.56 -2.68 9.83
C PHE A 101 -14.68 -3.73 9.73
N ASP A 102 -15.88 -3.28 9.39
CA ASP A 102 -16.96 -4.19 9.04
C ASP A 102 -16.54 -5.07 7.85
N ARG A 103 -16.71 -6.38 7.99
CA ARG A 103 -16.20 -7.35 7.00
C ARG A 103 -16.97 -7.33 5.68
N LYS A 104 -18.27 -6.98 5.69
CA LYS A 104 -19.06 -6.84 4.46
C LYS A 104 -18.66 -5.57 3.71
N GLU A 105 -18.55 -4.45 4.42
CA GLU A 105 -18.10 -3.17 3.85
C GLU A 105 -16.66 -3.24 3.32
N LEU A 106 -15.77 -3.92 4.05
CA LEU A 106 -14.41 -4.17 3.61
C LEU A 106 -14.36 -4.95 2.29
N ASN A 107 -15.17 -5.99 2.16
CA ASN A 107 -15.21 -6.77 0.91
C ASN A 107 -15.75 -5.95 -0.27
N GLN A 108 -16.67 -5.01 -0.04
CA GLN A 108 -17.12 -4.09 -1.09
C GLN A 108 -16.01 -3.08 -1.44
N SER A 109 -15.34 -2.54 -0.44
CA SER A 109 -14.21 -1.62 -0.58
C SER A 109 -13.06 -2.23 -1.39
N ILE A 110 -12.74 -3.50 -1.15
CA ILE A 110 -11.74 -4.25 -1.93
C ILE A 110 -12.16 -4.34 -3.40
N LYS A 111 -13.43 -4.68 -3.69
CA LYS A 111 -13.93 -4.76 -5.08
C LYS A 111 -13.87 -3.42 -5.81
N VAL A 112 -14.17 -2.32 -5.12
CA VAL A 112 -14.00 -0.97 -5.67
C VAL A 112 -12.54 -0.73 -6.06
N CYS A 113 -11.60 -1.04 -5.15
CA CYS A 113 -10.17 -0.93 -5.44
C CYS A 113 -9.76 -1.79 -6.63
N GLU A 114 -10.21 -3.04 -6.72
CA GLU A 114 -9.89 -3.93 -7.84
C GLU A 114 -10.37 -3.37 -9.19
N ASN A 115 -11.57 -2.79 -9.24
CA ASN A 115 -12.09 -2.18 -10.46
C ASN A 115 -11.28 -0.96 -10.87
N LEU A 116 -10.95 -0.08 -9.92
CA LEU A 116 -10.09 1.09 -10.18
C LEU A 116 -8.69 0.66 -10.66
N ILE A 117 -8.12 -0.39 -10.08
CA ILE A 117 -6.81 -0.93 -10.50
C ILE A 117 -6.87 -1.50 -11.92
N LYS A 118 -7.95 -2.19 -12.29
CA LYS A 118 -8.17 -2.68 -13.68
C LYS A 118 -8.30 -1.56 -14.69
N GLU A 119 -8.80 -0.40 -14.27
CA GLU A 119 -8.87 0.82 -15.07
C GLU A 119 -7.59 1.67 -14.98
N GLU A 120 -6.51 1.14 -14.39
CA GLU A 120 -5.22 1.81 -14.21
C GLU A 120 -5.29 3.09 -13.34
N GLN A 121 -6.33 3.23 -12.53
CA GLN A 121 -6.60 4.40 -11.69
C GLN A 121 -5.97 4.29 -10.29
N ILE A 122 -4.64 4.34 -10.20
CA ILE A 122 -3.94 4.14 -8.93
C ILE A 122 -4.11 5.30 -7.94
N ILE A 123 -4.24 6.54 -8.42
CA ILE A 123 -4.42 7.72 -7.58
C ILE A 123 -5.77 7.70 -6.84
N PRO A 124 -6.90 7.37 -7.50
CA PRO A 124 -8.17 7.12 -6.80
C PRO A 124 -8.07 6.03 -5.74
N VAL A 125 -7.38 4.92 -6.02
CA VAL A 125 -7.16 3.84 -5.03
C VAL A 125 -6.40 4.36 -3.81
N TYR A 126 -5.31 5.11 -4.03
CA TYR A 126 -4.53 5.71 -2.94
C TYR A 126 -5.40 6.67 -2.12
N THR A 127 -6.15 7.54 -2.78
CA THR A 127 -7.02 8.53 -2.13
C THR A 127 -8.08 7.85 -1.25
N PHE A 128 -8.71 6.79 -1.77
CA PHE A 128 -9.69 6.01 -1.04
C PHE A 128 -9.10 5.37 0.22
N ILE A 129 -7.99 4.64 0.09
CA ILE A 129 -7.33 3.98 1.23
C ILE A 129 -6.78 5.00 2.22
N LYS A 130 -6.27 6.15 1.74
CA LYS A 130 -5.83 7.26 2.59
C LYS A 130 -7.00 7.83 3.41
N GLY A 131 -8.18 8.00 2.82
CA GLY A 131 -9.38 8.39 3.55
C GLY A 131 -9.72 7.41 4.69
N MET A 132 -9.62 6.10 4.42
CA MET A 132 -9.83 5.06 5.43
C MET A 132 -8.78 5.10 6.55
N GLN A 133 -7.51 5.35 6.20
CA GLN A 133 -6.43 5.55 7.16
C GLN A 133 -6.71 6.75 8.08
N GLU A 134 -7.15 7.87 7.53
CA GLU A 134 -7.47 9.08 8.29
C GLU A 134 -8.67 8.86 9.22
N GLY A 135 -9.71 8.19 8.75
CA GLY A 135 -10.86 7.79 9.58
C GLY A 135 -10.45 6.88 10.74
N ALA A 136 -9.66 5.83 10.47
CA ALA A 136 -9.15 4.93 11.49
C ALA A 136 -8.28 5.67 12.54
N ARG A 137 -7.43 6.59 12.08
CA ARG A 137 -6.58 7.42 12.94
C ARG A 137 -7.40 8.34 13.86
N ALA A 138 -8.51 8.89 13.36
CA ALA A 138 -9.40 9.73 14.16
C ALA A 138 -10.03 8.94 15.30
N VAL A 139 -10.57 7.74 15.02
CA VAL A 139 -11.16 6.85 16.03
C VAL A 139 -10.14 6.47 17.11
N ARG A 140 -8.90 6.13 16.74
CA ARG A 140 -7.86 5.78 17.72
C ARG A 140 -7.56 6.89 18.71
N LYS A 141 -7.65 8.17 18.30
CA LYS A 141 -7.38 9.31 19.19
C LYS A 141 -8.48 9.55 20.22
N GLU A 142 -9.64 8.94 20.05
CA GLU A 142 -10.79 9.04 20.95
C GLU A 142 -10.81 7.93 22.02
N CYS A 143 -9.89 6.96 21.95
CA CYS A 143 -9.67 5.89 22.95
C CYS A 143 -8.43 6.17 23.81
#